data_AF-A0A1V6GWV2-F1
#
_entry.id   AF-A0A1V6GWV2-F1
#
_cell.length_a   1.000
_cell.length_b   1.000
_cell.length_c   1.000
_cell.angle_alpha   90.00
_cell.angle_beta   90.00
_cell.angle_gamma   90.00
#
_symmetry.space_group_name_H-M   'P 1'
#
loop_
_entity.id
_entity.type
_entity.pdbx_description
1 polymer ?
#
loop_
_entity_poly.entity_id
_entity_poly.type
_entity_poly.pdbx_seq_one_letter_code
_entity_poly.pdbx_strand_id
1 'polypeptide(L)'
;MTYHVRYYGDPILRSKSKRVESFDEDFRRFATRLVELMYEYDGVGLAAVQIGVPKRVFAIDDGSGGGWKVIVNPEITWRSKESVINEEGCLSLPEIYEDVERPQSIAVRYQNLEGETVEERLEGYPAIVFQHEADHLNGVLFIDHISVAKRRLLHRTLLDIQRKAIPRMAADFVEPRPASSESNPKAKETL
;
A
#
# COMPACT_ATOMS: atom_id res chain seq x y z
N MET A 1 -7.64 -12.89 9.13
CA MET A 1 -7.91 -11.45 9.21
C MET A 1 -8.29 -11.00 7.81
N THR A 2 -9.40 -10.29 7.63
CA THR A 2 -9.84 -9.83 6.31
C THR A 2 -9.19 -8.49 6.01
N TYR A 3 -8.64 -8.34 4.81
CA TYR A 3 -8.02 -7.11 4.33
C TYR A 3 -8.86 -6.52 3.21
N HIS A 4 -9.03 -5.20 3.22
CA HIS A 4 -9.74 -4.46 2.19
C HIS A 4 -8.93 -3.24 1.79
N VAL A 5 -8.97 -2.89 0.50
CA VAL A 5 -8.37 -1.66 0.02
C VAL A 5 -9.03 -0.46 0.71
N ARG A 6 -8.18 0.39 1.29
CA ARG A 6 -8.51 1.68 1.89
C ARG A 6 -8.55 2.71 0.78
N TYR A 7 -9.55 3.58 0.85
CA TYR A 7 -9.79 4.59 -0.17
C TYR A 7 -9.41 5.98 0.33
N TYR A 8 -9.24 6.90 -0.61
CA TYR A 8 -8.94 8.30 -0.34
C TYR A 8 -9.86 8.88 0.75
N GLY A 9 -9.25 9.58 1.70
CA GLY A 9 -9.90 10.08 2.90
C GLY A 9 -9.62 9.24 4.14
N ASP A 10 -9.18 7.99 4.00
CA ASP A 10 -8.63 7.21 5.11
C ASP A 10 -7.27 7.79 5.53
N PRO A 11 -7.10 8.23 6.79
CA PRO A 11 -5.84 8.79 7.27
C PRO A 11 -4.66 7.81 7.22
N ILE A 12 -4.90 6.49 7.18
CA ILE A 12 -3.81 5.50 7.08
C ILE A 12 -3.01 5.68 5.78
N LEU A 13 -3.67 6.10 4.68
CA LEU A 13 -3.03 6.34 3.39
C LEU A 13 -2.08 7.55 3.40
N ARG A 14 -2.15 8.37 4.44
CA ARG A 14 -1.25 9.51 4.68
C ARG A 14 -0.18 9.21 5.72
N SER A 15 -0.17 7.99 6.26
CA SER A 15 0.79 7.58 7.30
C SER A 15 2.08 7.08 6.70
N LYS A 16 3.22 7.46 7.30
CA LYS A 16 4.52 6.88 6.93
C LYS A 16 4.62 5.45 7.45
N SER A 17 4.90 4.52 6.55
CA SER A 17 5.01 3.10 6.88
C SER A 17 6.31 2.78 7.64
N LYS A 18 6.22 1.83 8.57
CA LYS A 18 7.32 1.36 9.43
C LYS A 18 8.17 0.30 8.73
N ARG A 19 9.47 0.29 9.02
CA ARG A 19 10.41 -0.72 8.51
C ARG A 19 9.94 -2.13 8.92
N VAL A 20 10.12 -3.10 8.02
CA VAL A 20 9.98 -4.52 8.33
C VAL A 20 11.30 -5.03 8.89
N GLU A 21 11.27 -5.64 10.08
CA GLU A 21 12.48 -6.14 10.76
C GLU A 21 12.57 -7.68 10.78
N SER A 22 11.44 -8.37 10.81
CA SER A 22 11.36 -9.84 10.82
C SER A 22 10.82 -10.35 9.49
N PHE A 23 11.51 -11.37 8.95
CA PHE A 23 11.14 -12.12 7.74
C PHE A 23 10.80 -13.55 8.14
N ASP A 24 9.93 -13.68 9.15
CA ASP A 24 9.41 -14.95 9.64
C ASP A 24 8.27 -15.47 8.75
N GLU A 25 7.74 -16.63 9.11
CA GLU A 25 6.67 -17.28 8.37
C GLU A 25 5.35 -16.47 8.39
N ASP A 26 5.11 -15.70 9.45
CA ASP A 26 3.93 -14.84 9.53
C ASP A 26 4.04 -13.67 8.54
N PHE A 27 5.22 -13.09 8.41
CA PHE A 27 5.51 -12.08 7.38
C PHE A 27 5.36 -12.66 5.97
N ARG A 28 5.90 -13.86 5.71
CA ARG A 28 5.77 -14.49 4.39
C ARG A 28 4.31 -14.72 4.00
N ARG A 29 3.51 -15.29 4.90
CA ARG A 29 2.06 -15.45 4.67
C ARG A 29 1.36 -14.12 4.43
N PHE A 30 1.72 -13.07 5.17
CA PHE A 30 1.19 -11.74 4.95
C PHE A 30 1.55 -11.18 3.56
N ALA A 31 2.81 -11.29 3.15
CA ALA A 31 3.28 -10.80 1.86
C ALA A 31 2.67 -11.58 0.69
N THR A 32 2.53 -12.90 0.79
CA THR A 32 1.79 -13.69 -0.20
C THR A 32 0.33 -13.25 -0.27
N ARG A 33 -0.33 -13.01 0.87
CA ARG A 33 -1.69 -12.49 0.88
C ARG A 33 -1.79 -11.10 0.24
N LEU A 34 -0.77 -10.26 0.37
CA LEU A 34 -0.70 -8.96 -0.29
C LEU A 34 -0.67 -9.10 -1.83
N VAL A 35 0.08 -10.08 -2.35
CA VAL A 35 0.09 -10.41 -3.79
C VAL A 35 -1.27 -10.92 -4.26
N GLU A 36 -1.91 -11.83 -3.51
CA GLU A 36 -3.25 -12.32 -3.84
C GLU A 36 -4.26 -11.16 -3.92
N LEU A 37 -4.23 -10.25 -2.94
CA LEU A 37 -5.08 -9.06 -2.92
C LEU A 37 -4.80 -8.12 -4.10
N MET A 38 -3.53 -7.96 -4.51
CA MET A 38 -3.18 -7.16 -5.68
C MET A 38 -3.95 -7.66 -6.91
N TYR A 39 -3.94 -8.98 -7.16
CA TYR A 39 -4.70 -9.56 -8.27
C TYR A 39 -6.21 -9.57 -8.06
N GLU A 40 -6.71 -9.82 -6.83
CA GLU A 40 -8.15 -9.76 -6.52
C GLU A 40 -8.78 -8.39 -6.80
N TYR A 41 -7.99 -7.32 -6.72
CA TYR A 41 -8.39 -5.96 -7.02
C TYR A 41 -7.96 -5.48 -8.41
N ASP A 42 -7.54 -6.39 -9.30
CA ASP A 42 -7.09 -6.10 -10.68
C ASP A 42 -5.96 -5.04 -10.74
N GLY A 43 -5.04 -5.07 -9.76
CA GLY A 43 -3.91 -4.15 -9.66
C GLY A 43 -2.61 -4.71 -10.25
N VAL A 44 -1.73 -3.81 -10.70
CA VAL A 44 -0.33 -4.10 -11.04
C VAL A 44 0.64 -3.83 -9.87
N GLY A 45 0.13 -3.19 -8.82
CA GLY A 45 0.86 -2.84 -7.61
C GLY A 45 -0.11 -2.68 -6.44
N LEU A 46 0.34 -3.06 -5.23
CA LEU A 46 -0.40 -2.87 -3.99
C LEU A 46 0.54 -2.71 -2.80
N ALA A 47 0.53 -1.54 -2.18
CA ALA A 47 1.25 -1.29 -0.94
C ALA A 47 0.45 -1.75 0.30
N ALA A 48 1.15 -2.31 1.30
CA ALA A 48 0.52 -2.78 2.54
C ALA A 48 -0.30 -1.70 3.26
N VAL A 49 0.10 -0.43 3.17
CA VAL A 49 -0.65 0.68 3.75
C VAL A 49 -2.03 0.84 3.12
N GLN A 50 -2.19 0.48 1.84
CA GLN A 50 -3.48 0.51 1.14
C GLN A 50 -4.44 -0.55 1.66
N ILE A 51 -3.98 -1.55 2.42
CA ILE A 51 -4.86 -2.50 3.12
C ILE A 51 -4.90 -2.26 4.64
N GLY A 52 -4.45 -1.07 5.08
CA GLY A 52 -4.48 -0.67 6.49
C GLY A 52 -3.28 -1.12 7.31
N VAL A 53 -2.22 -1.66 6.69
CA VAL A 53 -1.03 -2.17 7.38
C VAL A 53 0.17 -1.27 7.07
N PRO A 54 0.56 -0.32 7.94
CA PRO A 54 1.61 0.66 7.65
C PRO A 54 3.01 0.03 7.83
N LYS A 55 3.33 -1.00 7.02
CA LYS A 55 4.64 -1.64 6.89
C LYS A 55 5.24 -1.28 5.53
N ARG A 56 6.56 -1.09 5.46
CA ARG A 56 7.29 -0.75 4.23
C ARG A 56 7.42 -1.97 3.32
N VAL A 57 6.31 -2.40 2.74
CA VAL A 57 6.25 -3.51 1.79
C VAL A 57 5.14 -3.27 0.78
N PHE A 58 5.41 -3.60 -0.47
CA PHE A 58 4.42 -3.61 -1.54
C PHE A 58 4.64 -4.81 -2.46
N ALA A 59 3.58 -5.26 -3.11
CA ALA A 59 3.63 -6.22 -4.21
C ALA A 59 3.57 -5.46 -5.54
N ILE A 60 4.25 -5.98 -6.56
CA ILE A 60 4.15 -5.51 -7.95
C ILE A 60 4.14 -6.71 -8.90
N ASP A 61 3.41 -6.59 -10.00
CA ASP A 61 3.60 -7.39 -11.21
C ASP A 61 3.55 -6.42 -12.39
N ASP A 62 4.71 -6.15 -12.98
CA ASP A 62 4.88 -5.15 -14.02
C ASP A 62 4.51 -5.66 -15.43
N GLY A 63 3.98 -6.89 -15.54
CA GLY A 63 3.57 -7.47 -16.82
C GLY A 63 4.73 -7.83 -17.75
N SER A 64 5.99 -7.74 -17.30
CA SER A 64 7.19 -8.08 -18.09
C SER A 64 7.38 -9.58 -18.31
N GLY A 65 6.47 -10.42 -17.80
CA GLY A 65 6.54 -11.88 -17.88
C GLY A 65 7.38 -12.53 -16.77
N GLY A 66 8.00 -11.74 -15.89
CA GLY A 66 8.71 -12.22 -14.70
C GLY A 66 7.81 -12.63 -13.53
N GLY A 67 6.51 -12.31 -13.61
CA GLY A 67 5.54 -12.51 -12.53
C GLY A 67 5.69 -11.47 -11.41
N TRP A 68 5.01 -11.74 -10.29
CA TRP A 68 5.00 -10.82 -9.16
C TRP A 68 6.33 -10.78 -8.40
N LYS A 69 6.63 -9.62 -7.80
CA LYS A 69 7.70 -9.40 -6.82
C LYS A 69 7.13 -8.80 -5.54
N VAL A 70 7.69 -9.19 -4.40
CA VAL A 70 7.47 -8.52 -3.12
C VAL A 70 8.69 -7.64 -2.82
N ILE A 71 8.44 -6.35 -2.66
CA ILE A 71 9.47 -5.34 -2.42
C ILE A 71 9.38 -4.88 -0.97
N VAL A 72 10.39 -5.19 -0.18
CA VAL A 72 10.44 -4.88 1.26
C VAL A 72 11.50 -3.83 1.55
N ASN A 73 11.17 -2.88 2.44
CA ASN A 73 12.04 -1.77 2.85
C ASN A 73 12.73 -1.02 1.68
N PRO A 74 12.00 -0.66 0.61
CA PRO A 74 12.62 -0.09 -0.57
C PRO A 74 13.22 1.31 -0.33
N GLU A 75 14.28 1.56 -1.09
CA GLU A 75 14.98 2.82 -1.22
C GLU A 75 15.29 3.09 -2.70
N ILE A 76 14.95 4.28 -3.19
CA ILE A 76 15.36 4.76 -4.52
C ILE A 76 16.69 5.49 -4.33
N THR A 77 17.78 4.86 -4.74
CA THR A 77 19.16 5.34 -4.53
C THR A 77 19.61 6.32 -5.62
N TRP A 78 18.98 6.29 -6.79
CA TRP A 78 19.24 7.23 -7.88
C TRP A 78 18.00 7.41 -8.77
N ARG A 79 17.89 8.58 -9.42
CA ARG A 79 16.84 8.92 -10.39
C ARG A 79 17.47 9.56 -11.63
N SER A 80 16.93 9.25 -12.80
CA SER A 80 17.29 9.91 -14.06
C SER A 80 16.93 11.40 -14.05
N LYS A 81 17.60 12.18 -14.90
CA LYS A 81 17.20 13.57 -15.18
C LYS A 81 16.05 13.62 -16.17
N GLU A 82 16.01 12.65 -17.06
CA GLU A 82 14.95 12.42 -18.03
C GLU A 82 13.69 12.01 -17.28
N SER A 83 12.58 12.66 -17.65
CA SER A 83 11.25 12.34 -17.18
C SER A 83 10.40 11.76 -18.30
N VAL A 84 9.38 11.00 -17.90
CA VAL A 84 8.34 10.48 -18.77
C VAL A 84 6.98 10.82 -18.19
N ILE A 85 6.04 11.14 -19.05
CA ILE A 85 4.63 11.32 -18.68
C ILE A 85 3.92 10.00 -18.93
N ASN A 86 3.17 9.53 -17.94
CA ASN A 86 2.38 8.31 -18.03
C ASN A 86 1.04 8.51 -17.30
N GLU A 87 -0.03 7.94 -17.84
CA GLU A 87 -1.33 7.92 -17.17
C GLU A 87 -1.29 6.95 -15.99
N GLU A 88 -1.54 7.45 -14.78
CA GLU A 88 -1.59 6.66 -13.56
C GLU A 88 -3.01 6.57 -13.00
N GLY A 89 -3.37 5.37 -12.53
CA GLY A 89 -4.52 5.12 -11.66
C GLY A 89 -4.07 4.62 -10.30
N CYS A 90 -5.00 4.49 -9.35
CA CYS A 90 -4.72 3.91 -8.04
C CYS A 90 -5.94 3.18 -7.47
N LEU A 91 -5.74 1.99 -6.91
CA LEU A 91 -6.81 1.22 -6.26
C LEU A 91 -7.47 2.00 -5.11
N SER A 92 -6.73 2.90 -4.45
CA SER A 92 -7.25 3.77 -3.39
C SER A 92 -8.00 5.01 -3.91
N LEU A 93 -7.95 5.29 -5.21
CA LEU A 93 -8.63 6.41 -5.89
C LEU A 93 -9.40 5.88 -7.11
N PRO A 94 -10.47 5.09 -6.90
CA PRO A 94 -11.16 4.43 -7.99
C PRO A 94 -11.67 5.44 -9.03
N GLU A 95 -11.61 5.03 -10.31
CA GLU A 95 -12.08 5.80 -11.47
C GLU A 95 -11.34 7.12 -11.73
N ILE A 96 -10.25 7.41 -11.01
CA ILE A 96 -9.39 8.57 -11.27
C ILE A 96 -8.13 8.12 -11.97
N TYR A 97 -7.91 8.68 -13.16
CA TYR A 97 -6.72 8.49 -13.99
C TYR A 97 -6.19 9.85 -14.40
N GLU A 98 -4.88 10.08 -14.24
CA GLU A 98 -4.25 11.33 -14.64
C GLU A 98 -2.83 11.12 -15.15
N ASP A 99 -2.41 11.96 -16.09
CA ASP A 99 -1.00 12.08 -16.49
C ASP A 99 -0.14 12.57 -15.32
N VAL A 100 0.85 11.75 -14.96
CA VAL A 100 1.88 12.05 -13.96
C VAL A 100 3.24 12.02 -14.63
N GLU A 101 4.08 13.01 -14.31
CA GLU A 101 5.46 13.06 -14.74
C GLU A 101 6.35 12.38 -13.69
N ARG A 102 7.12 11.38 -14.09
CA ARG A 102 8.10 10.69 -13.23
C ARG A 102 9.48 10.60 -13.89
N PRO A 103 10.56 10.50 -13.10
CA PRO A 103 11.85 10.02 -13.59
C PRO A 103 11.67 8.74 -14.41
N GLN A 104 12.21 8.74 -15.64
CA GLN A 104 12.11 7.63 -16.58
C GLN A 104 12.83 6.36 -16.07
N SER A 105 13.89 6.54 -15.27
CA SER A 105 14.69 5.44 -14.75
C SER A 105 15.10 5.70 -13.31
N ILE A 106 15.24 4.61 -12.55
CA ILE A 106 15.64 4.64 -11.14
C ILE A 106 16.64 3.52 -10.86
N ALA A 107 17.54 3.75 -9.91
CA ALA A 107 18.25 2.67 -9.23
C ALA A 107 17.60 2.47 -7.86
N VAL A 108 17.37 1.20 -7.51
CA VAL A 108 16.67 0.83 -6.29
C VAL A 108 17.49 -0.17 -5.49
N ARG A 109 17.34 -0.08 -4.18
CA ARG A 109 17.79 -1.09 -3.21
C ARG A 109 16.62 -1.49 -2.34
N TYR A 110 16.38 -2.78 -2.20
CA TYR A 110 15.30 -3.31 -1.38
C TYR A 110 15.65 -4.70 -0.84
N GLN A 111 14.74 -5.30 -0.07
CA GLN A 111 14.83 -6.68 0.38
C GLN A 111 13.70 -7.50 -0.26
N ASN A 112 13.99 -8.73 -0.70
CA ASN A 112 12.96 -9.65 -1.19
C ASN A 112 12.17 -10.30 -0.03
N LEU A 113 11.32 -11.27 -0.36
CA LEU A 113 10.48 -11.99 0.61
C LEU A 113 11.31 -12.74 1.67
N GLU A 114 12.52 -13.16 1.30
CA GLU A 114 13.49 -13.87 2.12
C GLU A 114 14.35 -12.92 2.97
N GLY A 115 14.27 -11.60 2.74
CA GLY A 115 15.06 -10.58 3.41
C GLY A 115 16.43 -10.30 2.77
N GLU A 116 16.73 -10.96 1.65
CA GLU A 116 17.96 -10.79 0.89
C GLU A 116 17.96 -9.44 0.19
N THR A 117 19.11 -8.76 0.19
CA THR A 117 19.24 -7.44 -0.45
C THR A 117 19.31 -7.59 -1.96
N VAL A 118 18.47 -6.84 -2.66
CA VAL A 118 18.47 -6.72 -4.12
C VAL A 118 18.77 -5.27 -4.49
N GLU A 119 19.68 -5.10 -5.45
CA GLU A 119 19.96 -3.82 -6.10
C GLU A 119 19.74 -3.98 -7.60
N GLU A 120 18.90 -3.14 -8.20
CA GLU A 120 18.62 -3.19 -9.63
C GLU A 120 18.30 -1.81 -10.20
N ARG A 121 18.37 -1.71 -11.53
CA ARG A 121 17.98 -0.51 -12.28
C ARG A 121 16.68 -0.82 -13.01
N LEU A 122 15.69 0.04 -12.81
CA LEU A 122 14.39 -0.05 -13.46
C LEU A 122 14.24 1.11 -14.42
N GLU A 123 13.64 0.86 -15.57
CA GLU A 123 13.40 1.87 -16.62
C GLU A 123 11.99 1.70 -17.20
N GLY A 124 11.38 2.80 -17.66
CA GLY A 124 10.05 2.76 -18.25
C GLY A 124 8.97 2.37 -17.25
N TYR A 125 8.00 1.55 -17.68
CA TYR A 125 6.82 1.23 -16.89
C TYR A 125 7.11 0.59 -15.51
N PRO A 126 8.03 -0.39 -15.37
CA PRO A 126 8.43 -0.91 -14.05
C PRO A 126 8.96 0.17 -13.09
N ALA A 127 9.70 1.16 -13.61
CA ALA A 127 10.18 2.29 -12.79
C ALA A 127 9.03 3.17 -12.30
N ILE A 128 7.99 3.37 -13.13
CA ILE A 128 6.82 4.16 -12.79
C ILE A 128 6.00 3.47 -11.70
N VAL A 129 5.70 2.19 -11.87
CA VAL A 129 4.96 1.38 -10.88
C VAL A 129 5.73 1.34 -9.55
N PHE A 130 7.04 1.10 -9.56
CA PHE A 130 7.84 1.09 -8.34
C PHE A 130 7.79 2.44 -7.61
N GLN A 131 7.89 3.56 -8.33
CA GLN A 131 7.81 4.90 -7.74
C GLN A 131 6.43 5.17 -7.14
N HIS A 132 5.36 4.77 -7.82
CA HIS A 132 3.99 4.87 -7.31
C HIS A 132 3.82 4.10 -5.98
N GLU A 133 4.23 2.83 -5.94
CA GLU A 133 4.09 2.02 -4.74
C GLU A 133 5.01 2.49 -3.60
N ALA A 134 6.21 2.97 -3.92
CA ALA A 134 7.12 3.56 -2.94
C ALA A 134 6.57 4.86 -2.33
N ASP A 135 5.81 5.66 -3.08
CA ASP A 135 5.15 6.87 -2.60
C ASP A 135 4.12 6.57 -1.51
N HIS A 136 3.30 5.52 -1.70
CA HIS A 136 2.34 5.06 -0.69
C HIS A 136 3.00 4.79 0.66
N LEU A 137 4.19 4.17 0.66
CA LEU A 137 4.94 3.89 1.89
C LEU A 137 5.35 5.15 2.66
N ASN A 138 5.29 6.32 2.03
CA ASN A 138 5.61 7.63 2.60
C ASN A 138 4.37 8.53 2.77
N GLY A 139 3.16 8.00 2.55
CA GLY A 139 1.91 8.75 2.67
C GLY A 139 1.63 9.69 1.49
N VAL A 140 2.32 9.50 0.37
CA VAL A 140 2.18 10.28 -0.86
C VAL A 140 1.29 9.51 -1.82
N LEU A 141 0.34 10.21 -2.45
CA LEU A 141 -0.56 9.66 -3.46
C LEU A 141 -0.20 10.27 -4.83
N PHE A 142 -0.50 9.60 -5.94
CA PHE A 142 -0.14 10.12 -7.27
C PHE A 142 -0.74 11.50 -7.58
N ILE A 143 -1.93 11.81 -7.04
CA ILE A 143 -2.55 13.13 -7.10
C ILE A 143 -1.72 14.23 -6.42
N ASP A 144 -0.69 13.88 -5.67
CA ASP A 144 0.27 14.84 -5.10
C ASP A 144 1.27 15.36 -6.14
N HIS A 145 1.47 14.61 -7.23
CA HIS A 145 2.37 14.95 -8.33
C HIS A 145 1.68 15.69 -9.48
N ILE A 146 0.34 15.69 -9.55
CA ILE A 146 -0.39 16.48 -10.56
C ILE A 146 -0.47 17.96 -10.17
N SER A 147 -0.68 18.81 -11.18
CA SER A 147 -0.79 20.26 -11.00
C SER A 147 -1.94 20.65 -10.07
N VAL A 148 -1.78 21.79 -9.37
CA VAL A 148 -2.82 22.34 -8.47
C VAL A 148 -4.13 22.57 -9.22
N ALA A 149 -4.08 22.99 -10.48
CA ALA A 149 -5.27 23.18 -11.31
C ALA A 149 -6.01 21.86 -11.55
N LYS A 150 -5.31 20.80 -11.96
CA LYS A 150 -5.89 19.46 -12.13
C LYS A 150 -6.49 18.94 -10.82
N ARG A 151 -5.75 19.06 -9.71
CA ARG A 151 -6.23 18.62 -8.38
C ARG A 151 -7.51 19.34 -7.93
N ARG A 152 -7.66 20.64 -8.26
CA ARG A 152 -8.89 21.40 -7.99
C ARG A 152 -10.07 20.87 -8.80
N LEU A 153 -9.87 20.46 -10.04
CA LEU A 153 -10.93 19.85 -10.87
C LEU A 153 -11.41 18.52 -10.28
N LEU A 154 -10.50 17.71 -9.73
CA LEU A 154 -10.82 16.44 -9.09
C LEU A 154 -11.47 16.57 -7.70
N HIS A 155 -11.56 17.78 -7.13
CA HIS A 155 -11.98 17.97 -5.74
C HIS A 155 -13.35 17.36 -5.42
N ARG A 156 -14.33 17.50 -6.33
CA ARG A 156 -15.67 16.92 -6.13
C ARG A 156 -15.63 15.38 -6.10
N THR A 157 -14.93 14.78 -7.06
CA THR A 157 -14.73 13.32 -7.15
C THR A 157 -14.02 12.78 -5.91
N LEU A 158 -12.97 13.46 -5.45
CA LEU A 158 -12.23 13.09 -4.24
C LEU A 158 -13.12 13.14 -2.99
N LEU A 159 -13.97 14.17 -2.85
CA LEU A 159 -14.94 14.26 -1.76
C LEU A 159 -16.02 13.18 -1.84
N ASP A 160 -16.41 12.75 -3.04
CA ASP A 160 -17.35 11.63 -3.22
C ASP A 160 -16.72 10.30 -2.79
N ILE A 161 -15.46 10.04 -3.18
CA ILE A 161 -14.73 8.84 -2.74
C ILE A 161 -14.63 8.81 -1.21
N GLN A 162 -14.19 9.91 -0.59
CA GLN A 162 -14.07 10.03 0.86
C GLN A 162 -15.41 9.77 1.57
N ARG A 163 -16.50 10.36 1.08
CA ARG A 163 -17.84 10.16 1.67
C ARG A 163 -18.32 8.72 1.55
N LYS A 164 -18.06 8.03 0.44
CA LYS A 164 -18.43 6.62 0.24
C LYS A 164 -17.55 5.66 1.04
N ALA A 165 -16.31 6.04 1.33
CA ALA A 165 -15.36 5.24 2.10
C ALA A 165 -15.67 5.24 3.60
N ILE A 166 -16.08 6.37 4.18
CA ILE A 166 -16.33 6.53 5.63
C ILE A 166 -17.32 5.50 6.21
N PRO A 167 -18.48 5.21 5.58
CA PRO A 167 -19.40 4.18 6.09
C PRO A 167 -18.83 2.75 6.04
N ARG A 168 -17.99 2.43 5.05
CA ARG A 168 -17.33 1.11 4.96
C ARG A 168 -16.24 0.95 6.02
N MET A 169 -15.47 2.00 6.28
CA MET A 169 -14.42 1.98 7.30
C MET A 169 -14.96 1.83 8.73
N ALA A 170 -16.12 2.42 9.03
CA ALA A 170 -16.79 2.26 10.33
C ALA A 170 -17.34 0.85 10.56
N ALA A 171 -17.71 0.12 9.50
CA ALA A 171 -18.21 -1.25 9.59
C ALA A 171 -17.07 -2.28 9.81
N ASP A 172 -15.86 -2.02 9.32
CA ASP A 172 -14.69 -2.87 9.50
C ASP A 172 -14.07 -2.73 10.90
N PHE A 173 -14.31 -1.62 11.59
CA PHE A 173 -13.94 -1.39 12.99
C PHE A 173 -15.02 -2.00 13.92
N VAL A 174 -15.15 -3.33 13.93
CA VAL A 174 -15.80 -4.00 15.07
C VAL A 174 -14.76 -4.08 16.18
N GLU A 175 -14.95 -3.29 17.25
CA GLU A 175 -14.10 -3.39 18.44
C GLU A 175 -14.04 -4.85 18.92
N PRO A 176 -12.85 -5.36 19.31
CA PRO A 176 -12.79 -6.67 19.95
C PRO A 176 -13.68 -6.62 21.19
N ARG A 177 -14.69 -7.51 21.26
CA ARG A 177 -15.51 -7.65 22.46
C ARG A 177 -14.56 -7.76 23.66
N PRO A 178 -14.76 -6.98 24.74
CA PRO A 178 -13.96 -7.17 25.93
C PRO A 178 -14.11 -8.63 26.35
N ALA A 179 -12.98 -9.27 26.66
CA ALA A 179 -12.96 -10.63 27.16
C ALA A 179 -13.97 -10.72 28.30
N SER A 180 -15.00 -11.54 28.11
CA SER A 180 -15.98 -11.84 29.15
C SER A 180 -15.18 -12.31 30.35
N SER A 181 -15.27 -11.59 31.46
CA SER A 181 -14.73 -12.01 32.73
C SER A 181 -15.36 -13.36 33.08
N GLU A 182 -14.63 -14.44 32.83
CA GLU A 182 -14.95 -15.72 33.43
C GLU A 182 -14.83 -15.54 34.94
N SER A 183 -15.99 -15.57 35.60
CA SER A 183 -16.10 -15.65 37.05
C SER A 183 -15.39 -16.92 37.51
N ASN A 184 -14.25 -16.74 38.16
CA ASN A 184 -13.51 -17.79 38.86
C ASN A 184 -14.37 -18.33 40.03
N PRO A 185 -14.81 -19.60 40.03
CA PRO A 185 -15.43 -20.20 41.19
C PRO A 185 -14.36 -20.93 41.97
N LYS A 186 -13.71 -20.26 42.93
CA LYS A 186 -12.92 -20.95 43.94
C LYS A 186 -13.22 -20.46 45.36
N ALA A 187 -13.53 -21.49 46.17
CA ALA A 187 -13.28 -21.63 47.60
C ALA A 187 -14.24 -20.93 48.58
N LYS A 188 -15.20 -21.71 49.09
CA LYS A 188 -15.57 -21.70 50.51
C LYS A 188 -15.80 -23.13 51.00
N GLU A 189 -14.73 -23.78 51.43
CA GLU A 189 -14.74 -24.69 52.57
C GLU A 189 -14.02 -23.95 53.70
N THR A 190 -14.73 -23.50 54.73
CA THR A 190 -14.27 -23.56 56.13
C THR A 190 -15.44 -23.20 57.07
N LEU A 191 -15.55 -24.03 58.13
CA LEU A 191 -16.41 -23.98 59.32
C LEU A 191 -17.82 -24.57 59.18
#